data_AF-A0A6P6XDF5-F1
#
_entry.id   AF-A0A6P6XDF5-F1
#
_cell.length_a   1.000
_cell.length_b   1.000
_cell.length_c   1.000
_cell.angle_alpha   90.00
_cell.angle_beta   90.00
_cell.angle_gamma   90.00
#
_symmetry.space_group_name_H-M   'P 1'
#
loop_
_entity.id
_entity.type
_entity.pdbx_description
1 polymer ?
#
loop_
_entity_poly.entity_id
_entity_poly.type
_entity_poly.pdbx_seq_one_letter_code
_entity_poly.pdbx_strand_id
1 'polypeptide(L)'
;MIQGLAMVMHKNHEGPAVFEMLDRALELARSEKKVNEERNIRILTAQMHVVKGELEEALEKFQALINENPRDFRPYLCQGIVYSLLDKEKEALEQFEIYQSLVPEEFPQKKFLDDVILSARTESKQQLEKELQS
;
A
#
# COMPACT_ATOMS: atom_id res chain seq x y z
N MET A 1 14.89 3.57 -1.56
CA MET A 1 14.71 4.48 -2.72
C MET A 1 13.26 4.68 -3.15
N ILE A 2 12.32 3.78 -2.84
CA ILE A 2 10.92 3.85 -3.32
C ILE A 2 10.09 4.97 -2.67
N GLN A 3 10.36 5.32 -1.41
CA GLN A 3 9.62 6.39 -0.72
C GLN A 3 9.89 7.80 -1.29
N GLY A 4 10.99 7.99 -2.03
CA GLY A 4 11.31 9.28 -2.63
C GLY A 4 10.39 9.64 -3.81
N LEU A 5 10.04 8.65 -4.65
CA LEU A 5 9.25 8.88 -5.86
C LEU A 5 7.81 9.28 -5.54
N ALA A 6 7.17 8.62 -4.57
CA ALA A 6 5.81 8.97 -4.15
C ALA A 6 5.72 10.40 -3.55
N MET A 7 6.75 10.86 -2.83
CA MET A 7 6.82 12.23 -2.30
C MET A 7 6.97 13.31 -3.38
N VAL A 8 7.66 13.02 -4.49
CA VAL A 8 7.80 13.99 -5.60
C VAL A 8 6.44 14.25 -6.26
N MET A 9 5.58 13.25 -6.34
CA MET A 9 4.30 13.34 -7.06
C MET A 9 3.26 14.24 -6.40
N HIS A 10 3.29 14.39 -5.07
CA HIS A 10 2.34 15.25 -4.35
C HIS A 10 2.49 16.74 -4.73
N LYS A 11 3.59 17.14 -5.38
CA LYS A 11 3.84 18.54 -5.74
C LYS A 11 3.54 18.93 -7.20
N ASN A 12 3.45 17.99 -8.15
CA ASN A 12 3.56 18.34 -9.58
C ASN A 12 2.40 17.91 -10.53
N HIS A 13 1.27 17.38 -10.06
CA HIS A 13 0.19 16.91 -10.96
C HIS A 13 0.63 15.82 -11.97
N GLU A 14 1.71 15.08 -11.69
CA GLU A 14 2.32 14.08 -12.59
C GLU A 14 1.63 12.70 -12.57
N GLY A 15 0.45 12.58 -11.95
CA GLY A 15 -0.28 11.32 -11.79
C GLY A 15 -0.41 10.50 -13.09
N PRO A 16 -0.94 11.08 -14.19
CA PRO A 16 -1.09 10.38 -15.46
C PRO A 16 0.23 9.87 -16.05
N ALA A 17 1.29 10.69 -16.01
CA ALA A 17 2.60 10.33 -16.57
C ALA A 17 3.23 9.14 -15.83
N VAL A 18 3.03 9.05 -14.52
CA VAL A 18 3.58 7.94 -13.73
C VAL A 18 2.82 6.65 -13.98
N PHE A 19 1.50 6.67 -14.18
CA PHE A 19 0.77 5.47 -14.60
C PHE A 19 1.25 4.99 -15.97
N GLU A 20 1.43 5.88 -16.95
CA GLU A 20 1.98 5.49 -18.26
C GLU A 20 3.38 4.84 -18.13
N MET A 21 4.23 5.36 -17.25
CA MET A 21 5.55 4.77 -17.00
C MET A 21 5.45 3.40 -16.33
N LEU A 22 4.55 3.23 -15.36
CA LEU A 22 4.32 1.96 -14.67
C LEU A 22 3.75 0.91 -15.63
N ASP A 23 2.83 1.29 -16.53
CA ASP A 23 2.24 0.40 -17.53
C ASP A 23 3.30 -0.11 -18.51
N ARG A 24 4.16 0.78 -19.03
CA ARG A 24 5.28 0.38 -19.89
C ARG A 24 6.26 -0.54 -19.17
N ALA A 25 6.57 -0.25 -17.91
CA ALA A 25 7.44 -1.10 -17.10
C ALA A 25 6.80 -2.49 -16.88
N LEU A 26 5.49 -2.54 -16.66
CA LEU A 26 4.74 -3.77 -16.46
C LEU A 26 4.73 -4.63 -17.74
N GLU A 27 4.50 -4.03 -18.90
CA GLU A 27 4.57 -4.71 -20.20
C GLU A 27 5.95 -5.30 -20.44
N LEU A 28 7.01 -4.54 -20.18
CA LEU A 28 8.38 -5.02 -20.32
C LEU A 28 8.65 -6.20 -19.38
N ALA A 29 8.30 -6.07 -18.09
CA ALA A 29 8.48 -7.13 -17.11
C ALA A 29 7.73 -8.42 -17.50
N ARG A 30 6.51 -8.31 -18.03
CA ARG A 30 5.73 -9.43 -18.56
C ARG A 30 6.40 -10.09 -19.76
N SER A 31 6.84 -9.29 -20.73
CA SER A 31 7.51 -9.78 -21.95
C SER A 31 8.80 -10.55 -21.63
N GLU A 32 9.53 -10.11 -20.61
CA GLU A 32 10.77 -10.72 -20.13
C GLU A 32 10.54 -11.80 -19.06
N LYS A 33 9.28 -12.10 -18.72
CA LYS A 33 8.88 -13.08 -17.68
C LYS A 33 9.51 -12.81 -16.30
N LYS A 34 9.73 -11.54 -15.97
CA LYS A 34 10.27 -11.08 -14.69
C LYS A 34 9.15 -10.99 -13.64
N VAL A 35 8.71 -12.15 -13.15
CA VAL A 35 7.56 -12.28 -12.22
C VAL A 35 7.69 -11.39 -10.97
N ASN A 36 8.89 -11.30 -10.38
CA ASN A 36 9.11 -10.46 -9.20
C ASN A 36 9.00 -8.97 -9.52
N GLU A 37 9.51 -8.55 -10.68
CA GLU A 37 9.47 -7.16 -11.13
C GLU A 37 8.03 -6.74 -11.45
N GLU A 38 7.30 -7.58 -12.17
CA GLU A 38 5.87 -7.41 -12.45
C GLU A 38 5.08 -7.21 -11.14
N ARG A 39 5.31 -8.07 -10.14
CA ARG A 39 4.63 -7.94 -8.84
C ARG A 39 4.97 -6.63 -8.14
N ASN A 40 6.25 -6.23 -8.15
CA ASN A 40 6.69 -4.98 -7.54
C ASN A 40 6.03 -3.76 -8.20
N ILE A 41 5.95 -3.74 -9.54
CA ILE A 41 5.29 -2.66 -10.30
C ILE A 41 3.80 -2.58 -9.98
N ARG A 42 3.13 -3.72 -9.83
CA ARG A 42 1.71 -3.75 -9.44
C ARG A 42 1.47 -3.26 -8.00
N ILE A 43 2.37 -3.58 -7.06
CA ILE A 43 2.33 -3.02 -5.70
C ILE A 43 2.48 -1.48 -5.77
N LEU A 44 3.44 -0.97 -6.54
CA LEU A 44 3.65 0.47 -6.71
C LEU A 44 2.40 1.14 -7.31
N THR A 45 1.79 0.52 -8.32
CA THR A 45 0.55 1.01 -8.95
C THR A 45 -0.58 1.11 -7.92
N ALA A 46 -0.76 0.08 -7.09
CA ALA A 46 -1.77 0.10 -6.02
C ALA A 46 -1.49 1.19 -4.98
N GLN A 47 -0.23 1.37 -4.56
CA GLN A 47 0.17 2.46 -3.66
C GLN A 47 -0.09 3.85 -4.28
N MET A 48 0.08 3.99 -5.59
CA MET A 48 -0.24 5.24 -6.29
C MET A 48 -1.72 5.60 -6.23
N HIS A 49 -2.61 4.61 -6.32
CA HIS A 49 -4.04 4.83 -6.10
C HIS A 49 -4.32 5.32 -4.66
N VAL A 50 -3.63 4.77 -3.66
CA VAL A 50 -3.73 5.28 -2.27
C VAL A 50 -3.32 6.75 -2.19
N VAL A 51 -2.20 7.12 -2.79
CA VAL A 51 -1.71 8.51 -2.81
C VAL A 51 -2.70 9.47 -3.49
N LYS A 52 -3.47 8.98 -4.47
CA LYS A 52 -4.51 9.75 -5.15
C LYS A 52 -5.86 9.79 -4.41
N GLY A 53 -5.99 9.07 -3.29
CA GLY A 53 -7.27 8.92 -2.58
C GLY A 53 -8.24 7.94 -3.25
N GLU A 54 -7.79 7.17 -4.24
CA GLU A 54 -8.57 6.14 -4.93
C GLU A 54 -8.49 4.84 -4.11
N LEU A 55 -9.04 4.87 -2.89
CA LEU A 55 -8.83 3.84 -1.87
C LEU A 55 -9.44 2.49 -2.24
N GLU A 56 -10.64 2.47 -2.81
CA GLU A 56 -11.32 1.24 -3.27
C GLU A 56 -10.52 0.55 -4.40
N GLU A 57 -10.06 1.34 -5.38
CA GLU A 57 -9.24 0.87 -6.50
C GLU A 57 -7.91 0.28 -6.02
N ALA A 58 -7.32 0.87 -4.97
CA ALA A 58 -6.13 0.33 -4.32
C ALA A 58 -6.42 -1.01 -3.61
N LEU A 59 -7.54 -1.12 -2.88
CA LEU A 59 -7.95 -2.35 -2.20
C LEU A 59 -8.13 -3.50 -3.18
N GLU A 60 -8.79 -3.27 -4.32
CA GLU A 60 -8.98 -4.28 -5.37
C GLU A 60 -7.64 -4.78 -5.93
N LYS A 61 -6.71 -3.86 -6.20
CA LYS A 61 -5.37 -4.21 -6.70
C LYS A 61 -4.56 -5.00 -5.68
N PHE A 62 -4.60 -4.60 -4.41
CA PHE A 62 -3.95 -5.38 -3.35
C PHE A 62 -4.60 -6.76 -3.19
N GLN A 63 -5.92 -6.86 -3.31
CA GLN A 63 -6.61 -8.15 -3.24
C GLN A 63 -6.21 -9.09 -4.38
N ALA A 64 -6.05 -8.56 -5.61
CA ALA A 64 -5.53 -9.34 -6.73
C ALA A 64 -4.12 -9.88 -6.45
N LEU A 65 -3.25 -9.06 -5.86
CA LEU A 65 -1.89 -9.47 -5.46
C LEU A 65 -1.89 -10.55 -4.37
N ILE A 66 -2.82 -10.46 -3.42
CA ILE A 66 -3.02 -11.47 -2.37
C ILE A 66 -3.47 -12.80 -2.98
N ASN A 67 -4.44 -12.77 -3.89
CA ASN A 67 -4.95 -13.97 -4.53
C ASN A 67 -3.87 -14.73 -5.31
N GLU A 68 -2.90 -14.01 -5.87
CA GLU A 68 -1.76 -14.61 -6.59
C GLU A 68 -0.65 -15.11 -5.66
N ASN A 69 -0.33 -14.37 -4.60
CA ASN A 69 0.65 -14.79 -3.61
C ASN A 69 0.21 -14.43 -2.18
N PRO A 70 -0.53 -15.34 -1.51
CA PRO A 70 -1.00 -15.12 -0.13
C PRO A 70 0.11 -15.05 0.92
N ARG A 71 1.37 -15.38 0.57
CA ARG A 71 2.52 -15.28 1.48
C ARG A 71 3.30 -13.98 1.31
N ASP A 72 2.92 -13.13 0.35
CA ASP A 72 3.48 -11.79 0.25
C ASP A 72 2.85 -10.91 1.33
N PHE A 73 3.62 -10.49 2.33
CA PHE A 73 3.09 -9.68 3.43
C PHE A 73 2.74 -8.24 3.01
N ARG A 74 3.30 -7.74 1.89
CA ARG A 74 3.23 -6.31 1.53
C ARG A 74 1.81 -5.83 1.20
N PRO A 75 0.98 -6.56 0.44
CA PRO A 75 -0.40 -6.17 0.18
C PRO A 75 -1.25 -6.09 1.47
N TYR A 76 -1.06 -7.00 2.42
CA TYR A 76 -1.77 -6.97 3.71
C TYR A 76 -1.42 -5.72 4.51
N LEU A 77 -0.14 -5.36 4.61
CA LEU A 77 0.27 -4.10 5.23
C LEU A 77 -0.41 -2.90 4.57
N CYS A 78 -0.42 -2.86 3.23
CA CYS A 78 -1.03 -1.74 2.50
C CYS A 78 -2.55 -1.70 2.67
N GLN A 79 -3.25 -2.83 2.61
CA GLN A 79 -4.69 -2.88 2.89
C GLN A 79 -5.00 -2.42 4.32
N GLY A 80 -4.18 -2.79 5.31
CA GLY A 80 -4.33 -2.31 6.67
C GLY A 80 -4.27 -0.78 6.76
N ILE A 81 -3.30 -0.16 6.09
CA ILE A 81 -3.19 1.31 6.00
C ILE A 81 -4.42 1.91 5.30
N VAL A 82 -4.85 1.33 4.17
CA VAL A 82 -6.01 1.83 3.43
C VAL A 82 -7.30 1.71 4.23
N TYR A 83 -7.50 0.61 4.97
CA TYR A 83 -8.64 0.46 5.86
C TYR A 83 -8.59 1.44 7.04
N SER A 84 -7.41 1.76 7.57
CA SER A 84 -7.27 2.83 8.57
C SER A 84 -7.65 4.21 8.00
N LEU A 85 -7.30 4.51 6.74
CA LEU A 85 -7.72 5.74 6.07
C LEU A 85 -9.23 5.81 5.77
N LEU A 86 -9.90 4.66 5.74
CA LEU A 86 -11.35 4.54 5.57
C LEU A 86 -12.10 4.43 6.91
N ASP A 87 -11.40 4.60 8.04
CA ASP A 87 -11.92 4.41 9.41
C ASP A 87 -12.56 3.02 9.65
N LYS A 88 -12.10 2.01 8.91
CA LYS A 88 -12.47 0.60 9.06
C LYS A 88 -11.49 -0.11 9.98
N GLU A 89 -11.53 0.26 11.26
CA GLU A 89 -10.54 -0.18 12.25
C GLU A 89 -10.44 -1.70 12.38
N LYS A 90 -11.58 -2.40 12.32
CA LYS A 90 -11.63 -3.86 12.43
C LYS A 90 -10.90 -4.52 11.25
N GLU A 91 -11.25 -4.14 10.03
CA GLU A 91 -10.62 -4.65 8.82
C GLU A 91 -9.13 -4.31 8.79
N ALA A 92 -8.76 -3.09 9.22
CA ALA A 92 -7.37 -2.68 9.31
C ALA A 92 -6.56 -3.59 10.26
N LEU A 93 -7.11 -3.88 11.45
CA LEU A 93 -6.48 -4.74 12.43
C LEU A 93 -6.28 -6.16 11.88
N GLU A 94 -7.31 -6.74 11.26
CA GLU A 94 -7.24 -8.06 10.63
C GLU A 94 -6.08 -8.13 9.60
N GLN A 95 -5.93 -7.11 8.75
CA GLN A 95 -4.84 -7.10 7.78
C GLN A 95 -3.46 -6.92 8.43
N PHE A 96 -3.35 -6.11 9.48
CA PHE A 96 -2.10 -5.93 10.21
C PHE A 96 -1.66 -7.20 10.95
N GLU A 97 -2.60 -7.97 11.51
CA GLU A 97 -2.32 -9.27 12.14
C GLU A 97 -1.76 -10.27 11.11
N ILE A 98 -2.36 -10.31 9.91
CA ILE A 98 -1.85 -11.17 8.83
C ILE A 98 -0.45 -10.73 8.40
N TYR A 99 -0.22 -9.43 8.20
CA TYR A 99 1.12 -8.88 7.92
C TYR A 99 2.15 -9.33 8.98
N GLN A 100 1.83 -9.19 10.27
CA GLN A 100 2.72 -9.58 11.38
C GLN A 100 3.03 -11.08 11.38
N SER A 101 2.08 -11.91 10.96
CA SER A 101 2.28 -13.37 10.86
C SER A 101 3.17 -13.80 9.69
N LEU A 102 3.29 -12.95 8.66
CA LEU A 102 4.00 -13.27 7.42
C LEU A 102 5.38 -12.58 7.32
N VAL A 103 5.56 -11.42 7.95
CA VAL A 103 6.82 -10.67 7.89
C VAL A 103 7.92 -11.43 8.65
N PRO A 104 9.10 -11.68 8.03
CA PRO A 104 10.21 -12.29 8.75
C PRO A 104 10.69 -11.40 9.90
N GLU A 105 11.06 -12.00 11.03
CA GLU A 105 11.56 -11.26 12.21
C GLU A 105 12.80 -10.41 11.88
N GLU A 106 13.72 -10.98 11.10
CA GLU A 106 14.96 -10.35 10.63
C GLU A 106 14.76 -9.39 9.44
N PHE A 107 13.50 -9.07 9.07
CA PHE A 107 13.25 -8.18 7.96
C PHE A 107 13.81 -6.78 8.27
N PRO A 108 14.80 -6.25 7.50
CA PRO A 108 15.58 -5.10 7.96
C PRO A 108 14.77 -3.81 8.18
N GLN A 109 13.60 -3.70 7.56
CA GLN A 109 12.71 -2.55 7.72
C GLN A 109 11.51 -2.83 8.64
N LYS A 110 11.44 -3.99 9.31
CA LYS A 110 10.27 -4.37 10.13
C LYS A 110 9.89 -3.30 11.14
N LYS A 111 10.87 -2.79 11.90
CA LYS A 111 10.64 -1.73 12.89
C LYS A 111 10.00 -0.48 12.27
N PHE A 112 10.52 -0.04 11.12
CA PHE A 112 9.96 1.10 10.41
C PHE A 112 8.51 0.84 9.96
N LEU A 113 8.20 -0.36 9.48
CA LEU A 113 6.83 -0.72 9.09
C LEU A 113 5.90 -0.79 10.31
N ASP A 114 6.38 -1.30 11.44
CA ASP A 114 5.62 -1.33 12.70
C ASP A 114 5.31 0.10 13.21
N ASP A 115 6.26 1.04 13.07
CA ASP A 115 6.06 2.45 13.38
C ASP A 115 4.99 3.08 12.45
N VAL A 116 4.99 2.74 11.16
CA VAL A 116 3.97 3.20 10.20
C VAL A 116 2.57 2.72 10.60
N ILE A 117 2.44 1.46 11.03
CA ILE A 117 1.16 0.91 11.52
C ILE A 117 0.67 1.70 12.74
N LEU A 118 1.57 2.02 13.68
CA LEU A 118 1.22 2.79 14.87
C LEU A 118 0.73 4.19 14.51
N SER A 119 1.39 4.86 13.56
CA SER A 119 0.97 6.16 13.04
C SER A 119 -0.42 6.09 12.40
N ALA A 120 -0.65 5.13 11.50
CA ALA A 120 -1.95 4.96 10.82
C ALA A 120 -3.12 4.76 11.81
N ARG A 121 -2.90 3.98 12.88
CA ARG A 121 -3.89 3.78 13.95
C ARG A 121 -4.15 5.04 14.78
N THR A 122 -3.10 5.82 15.04
CA THR A 122 -3.21 7.04 15.85
C THR A 122 -3.92 8.15 15.08
N GLU A 123 -3.64 8.29 13.79
CA GLU A 123 -4.27 9.28 12.91
C GLU A 123 -5.78 9.04 12.76
N SER A 124 -6.20 7.79 12.50
CA SER A 124 -7.63 7.43 12.43
C SER A 124 -8.37 7.79 13.74
N LYS A 125 -7.78 7.45 14.90
CA LYS A 125 -8.36 7.80 16.20
C LYS A 125 -8.53 9.31 16.40
N GLN A 126 -7.55 10.11 16.00
CA GLN A 126 -7.61 11.57 16.12
C GLN A 126 -8.63 12.21 15.18
N GLN A 127 -8.84 11.62 13.99
CA GLN A 127 -9.83 12.10 13.04
C GLN A 127 -11.27 11.83 13.54
N LEU A 128 -11.53 10.63 14.05
CA LEU A 128 -12.80 10.27 14.67
C LEU A 128 -13.16 11.19 15.85
N GLU A 129 -12.19 11.50 16.72
CA GLU A 129 -12.40 12.40 17.86
C GLU A 129 -12.76 13.83 17.43
N LYS A 130 -12.25 14.32 16.29
CA LYS A 130 -12.59 15.64 15.75
C LYS A 130 -14.00 15.67 15.15
N GLU A 131 -14.39 14.64 14.42
CA GLU A 131 -15.73 14.55 13.80
C GLU A 131 -16.85 14.42 14.86
N LEU A 132 -16.58 13.75 15.98
CA LEU A 132 -17.52 13.66 17.10
C LEU A 132 -17.66 14.97 17.89
N GLN A 133 -16.73 15.91 17.72
CA GLN A 133 -16.71 17.22 18.41
C GLN A 133 -17.17 18.39 17.53
N SER A 134 -17.48 18.15 16.25
CA SER A 134 -18.03 19.13 15.30
C SER A 134 -19.53 18.97 15.11
#